data_AF-A0A2C9ZIU4-F1
#
_entry.id   AF-A0A2C9ZIU4-F1
#
_cell.length_a   1.000
_cell.length_b   1.000
_cell.length_c   1.000
_cell.angle_alpha   90.00
_cell.angle_beta   90.00
_cell.angle_gamma   90.00
#
_symmetry.space_group_name_H-M   'P 1'
#
loop_
_entity.id
_entity.type
_entity.pdbx_description
1 polymer ?
#
loop_
_entity_poly.entity_id
_entity_poly.type
_entity_poly.pdbx_seq_one_letter_code
_entity_poly.pdbx_strand_id
1 'polypeptide(L)'
;MVTAYTALALHGLADPPVETLPQLAVTGRFQHRQTATYAIVPRRAELSWDDVAVLDGLPVFTPAAAIRDLAAHGGARFTDDLADYFTAIVGAAAGRPDRAAIVAAIAATGVRLDAPSSPLPPLLARKWADTASLRTAQWGLITSAQLQQQGVTRSDHKKLRNARLVVPVANGVMREADRPGEGVLVAAQLAWVAAVRDSTPAQRLAAPRPDCVITGTTAVAIHGLGQPGKGLPQLAITKERRNGSRTTTTARYLGRSTALSWDDVDIVDGLPVFTPAAAIRDLGQDSRGRLVDDLAGYFADIAIAAAGRPDRDAIVAAIAACGARLRTVVCDARAILDRVYRTAGVSDDLLAATIWGGMWQRRFTAERVQHIVATALSAALDTIAGRAGDDLSTVLVQMLERNGQARKCVVPECEWWAVEQDRCYAHAIQRRRERVLLDPAGVDSSTTPTPRRSGHGWWGHLDDDGETIACHECGERFRALTRTHLETHDLTAREYKQRHGIEQRIGLVSTEIRERQQHQVATNPRTSELFRRNPNAPRLTDLPSALLNDQSR
;
A
#
# COMPACT_ATOMS: atom_id res chain seq x y z
N MET A 1 -27.52 -4.40 14.66
CA MET A 1 -27.74 -5.85 14.81
C MET A 1 -27.31 -6.57 13.55
N VAL A 2 -26.62 -7.70 13.65
CA VAL A 2 -26.19 -8.46 12.46
C VAL A 2 -27.40 -9.16 11.82
N THR A 3 -27.53 -9.09 10.49
CA THR A 3 -28.72 -9.60 9.76
C THR A 3 -28.37 -10.33 8.46
N ALA A 4 -29.39 -10.89 7.82
CA ALA A 4 -29.38 -11.47 6.48
C ALA A 4 -28.30 -12.56 6.32
N TYR A 5 -27.53 -12.52 5.22
CA TYR A 5 -26.51 -13.53 4.94
C TYR A 5 -25.46 -13.66 6.06
N THR A 6 -25.02 -12.53 6.64
CA THR A 6 -24.04 -12.54 7.73
C THR A 6 -24.59 -13.23 8.98
N ALA A 7 -25.87 -13.02 9.30
CA ALA A 7 -26.51 -13.71 10.43
C ALA A 7 -26.62 -15.22 10.19
N LEU A 8 -27.04 -15.63 8.99
CA LEU A 8 -27.21 -17.04 8.63
C LEU A 8 -25.87 -17.81 8.64
N ALA A 9 -24.79 -17.17 8.22
CA ALA A 9 -23.44 -17.73 8.30
C ALA A 9 -22.96 -17.87 9.75
N LEU A 10 -23.19 -16.86 10.61
CA LEU A 10 -22.86 -16.95 12.04
C LEU A 10 -23.65 -18.05 12.77
N HIS A 11 -24.87 -18.34 12.33
CA HIS A 11 -25.65 -19.48 12.81
C HIS A 11 -25.16 -20.83 12.26
N GLY A 12 -24.17 -20.86 11.37
CA GLY A 12 -23.64 -22.07 10.73
C GLY A 12 -24.62 -22.72 9.75
N LEU A 13 -25.57 -21.97 9.18
CA LEU A 13 -26.58 -22.51 8.27
C LEU A 13 -26.16 -22.50 6.81
N ALA A 14 -25.58 -21.40 6.34
CA ALA A 14 -25.05 -21.29 4.99
C ALA A 14 -24.12 -20.07 4.89
N ASP A 15 -23.04 -20.23 4.13
CA ASP A 15 -22.13 -19.13 3.81
C ASP A 15 -22.77 -18.19 2.79
N PRO A 16 -22.51 -16.87 2.88
CA PRO A 16 -23.05 -15.91 1.94
C PRO A 16 -22.67 -16.31 0.49
N PRO A 17 -23.61 -16.26 -0.48
CA PRO A 17 -23.37 -16.73 -1.84
C PRO A 17 -22.31 -15.89 -2.60
N VAL A 18 -21.97 -14.71 -2.10
CA VAL A 18 -20.86 -13.86 -2.56
C VAL A 18 -20.18 -13.27 -1.33
N GLU A 19 -18.92 -12.79 -1.46
CA GLU A 19 -18.31 -11.98 -0.39
C GLU A 19 -19.15 -10.73 -0.15
N THR A 20 -20.05 -10.80 0.83
CA THR A 20 -20.85 -9.67 1.28
C THR A 20 -20.18 -9.06 2.49
N LEU A 21 -19.97 -7.75 2.42
CA LEU A 21 -19.68 -6.94 3.59
C LEU A 21 -20.70 -7.22 4.72
N PRO A 22 -20.28 -7.17 5.99
CA PRO A 22 -21.18 -7.42 7.12
C PRO A 22 -22.47 -6.60 7.03
N GLN A 23 -23.60 -7.28 7.14
CA GLN A 23 -24.93 -6.68 7.02
C GLN A 23 -25.48 -6.34 8.40
N LEU A 24 -25.85 -5.08 8.59
CA LEU A 24 -26.31 -4.56 9.87
C LEU A 24 -27.70 -3.95 9.75
N ALA A 25 -28.66 -4.50 10.49
CA ALA A 25 -29.94 -3.87 10.74
C ALA A 25 -29.77 -2.72 11.75
N VAL A 26 -30.25 -1.54 11.38
CA VAL A 26 -30.17 -0.28 12.14
C VAL A 26 -31.53 0.40 12.20
N THR A 27 -31.86 0.98 13.36
CA THR A 27 -33.06 1.83 13.51
C THR A 27 -32.76 3.28 13.14
N GLY A 28 -33.72 3.97 12.53
CA GLY A 28 -33.65 5.42 12.27
C GLY A 28 -32.63 5.90 11.22
N ARG A 29 -32.17 7.15 11.38
CA ARG A 29 -31.14 7.77 10.51
C ARG A 29 -29.74 7.41 11.00
N PHE A 30 -29.24 6.25 10.58
CA PHE A 30 -27.87 5.84 10.82
C PHE A 30 -26.89 6.62 9.91
N GLN A 31 -26.02 7.45 10.50
CA GLN A 31 -24.91 8.10 9.80
C GLN A 31 -23.59 7.47 10.22
N HIS A 32 -22.93 6.80 9.28
CA HIS A 32 -21.61 6.23 9.50
C HIS A 32 -20.55 7.35 9.45
N ARG A 33 -19.89 7.67 10.57
CA ARG A 33 -18.70 8.54 10.55
C ARG A 33 -17.59 7.81 9.76
N GLN A 34 -17.08 8.44 8.70
CA GLN A 34 -16.09 7.89 7.75
C GLN A 34 -14.69 7.69 8.35
N THR A 35 -14.60 7.06 9.51
CA THR A 35 -13.34 6.75 10.19
C THR A 35 -13.28 5.23 10.38
N ALA A 36 -12.38 4.59 9.63
CA ALA A 36 -11.87 3.23 9.78
C ALA A 36 -12.50 2.09 8.95
N THR A 37 -11.69 1.63 7.98
CA THR A 37 -11.23 0.24 7.76
C THR A 37 -12.23 -0.88 7.41
N TYR A 38 -13.50 -0.83 7.82
CA TYR A 38 -14.45 -1.91 7.55
C TYR A 38 -15.68 -1.37 6.83
N ALA A 39 -15.92 -1.85 5.62
CA ALA A 39 -17.12 -1.50 4.87
C ALA A 39 -18.29 -2.36 5.40
N ILE A 40 -19.40 -1.72 5.75
CA ILE A 40 -20.63 -2.38 6.24
C ILE A 40 -21.81 -2.04 5.33
N VAL A 41 -22.85 -2.89 5.32
CA VAL A 41 -24.11 -2.62 4.61
C VAL A 41 -25.21 -2.35 5.64
N PRO A 42 -25.51 -1.07 5.96
CA PRO A 42 -26.62 -0.75 6.85
C PRO A 42 -27.96 -0.99 6.13
N ARG A 43 -28.88 -1.67 6.82
CA ARG A 43 -30.27 -1.91 6.41
C ARG A 43 -31.19 -1.30 7.46
N ARG A 44 -32.20 -0.55 7.01
CA ARG A 44 -33.25 -0.07 7.91
C ARG A 44 -34.21 -1.21 8.17
N ALA A 45 -34.43 -1.53 9.43
CA ALA A 45 -35.44 -2.48 9.86
C ALA A 45 -35.99 -2.02 11.21
N GLU A 46 -37.25 -2.34 11.48
CA GLU A 46 -37.75 -2.34 12.85
C GLU A 46 -37.13 -3.53 13.58
N LEU A 47 -36.67 -3.30 14.81
CA LEU A 47 -35.99 -4.31 15.61
C LEU A 47 -36.91 -4.73 16.75
N SER A 48 -37.25 -6.02 16.80
CA SER A 48 -37.89 -6.66 17.95
C SER A 48 -36.88 -7.54 18.67
N TRP A 49 -36.97 -7.62 20.00
CA TRP A 49 -36.16 -8.54 20.81
C TRP A 49 -36.48 -10.01 20.52
N ASP A 50 -37.70 -10.32 20.07
CA ASP A 50 -38.11 -11.68 19.69
C ASP A 50 -37.39 -12.18 18.43
N ASP A 51 -36.86 -11.27 17.62
CA ASP A 51 -36.10 -11.58 16.41
C ASP A 51 -34.59 -11.70 16.68
N VAL A 52 -34.14 -11.59 17.94
CA VAL A 52 -32.71 -11.53 18.29
C VAL A 52 -32.23 -12.80 19.01
N ALA A 53 -31.11 -13.32 18.54
CA ALA A 53 -30.27 -14.27 19.23
C ALA A 53 -28.94 -13.59 19.65
N VAL A 54 -28.31 -14.09 20.71
CA VAL A 54 -26.97 -13.65 21.13
C VAL A 54 -25.98 -14.78 20.86
N LEU A 55 -25.03 -14.52 19.96
CA LEU A 55 -23.94 -15.45 19.62
C LEU A 55 -22.62 -14.80 20.02
N ASP A 56 -21.86 -15.40 20.93
CA ASP A 56 -20.58 -14.86 21.44
C ASP A 56 -20.67 -13.39 21.86
N GLY A 57 -21.78 -13.01 22.50
CA GLY A 57 -22.06 -11.65 22.96
C GLY A 57 -22.50 -10.67 21.86
N LEU A 58 -22.59 -11.11 20.60
CA LEU A 58 -23.09 -10.31 19.49
C LEU A 58 -24.60 -10.48 19.30
N PRO A 59 -25.38 -9.39 19.19
CA PRO A 59 -26.78 -9.45 18.83
C PRO A 59 -26.94 -9.71 17.32
N VAL A 60 -27.48 -10.88 16.99
CA VAL A 60 -27.66 -11.40 15.64
C VAL A 60 -29.14 -11.74 15.45
N PHE A 61 -29.71 -11.50 14.27
CA PHE A 61 -31.05 -11.99 13.98
C PHE A 61 -31.14 -13.52 14.12
N THR A 62 -32.28 -14.01 14.63
CA THR A 62 -32.61 -15.44 14.54
C THR A 62 -32.62 -15.87 13.07
N PRO A 63 -32.38 -17.15 12.75
CA PRO A 63 -32.41 -17.62 11.36
C PRO A 63 -33.70 -17.23 10.61
N ALA A 64 -34.86 -17.37 11.25
CA ALA A 64 -36.14 -17.00 10.66
C ALA A 64 -36.27 -15.50 10.41
N ALA A 65 -35.82 -14.65 11.34
CA ALA A 65 -35.80 -13.19 11.16
C ALA A 65 -34.83 -12.76 10.05
N ALA A 66 -33.66 -13.38 9.99
CA ALA A 66 -32.67 -13.13 8.93
C ALA A 66 -33.20 -13.51 7.53
N ILE A 67 -33.95 -14.62 7.41
CA ILE A 67 -34.62 -15.03 6.17
C ILE A 67 -35.70 -14.02 5.77
N ARG A 68 -36.53 -13.57 6.72
CA ARG A 68 -37.56 -12.54 6.46
C ARG A 68 -36.94 -11.21 6.02
N ASP A 69 -35.89 -10.74 6.70
CA ASP A 69 -35.16 -9.53 6.33
C ASP A 69 -34.52 -9.66 4.95
N LEU A 70 -33.97 -10.83 4.64
CA LEU A 70 -33.40 -11.15 3.33
C LEU A 70 -34.46 -11.11 2.23
N ALA A 71 -35.67 -11.61 2.48
CA ALA A 71 -36.78 -11.55 1.52
C ALA A 71 -37.33 -10.13 1.35
N ALA A 72 -37.52 -9.38 2.44
CA ALA A 72 -38.07 -8.03 2.43
C ALA A 72 -37.14 -7.01 1.76
N HIS A 73 -35.83 -7.14 1.98
CA HIS A 73 -34.82 -6.19 1.49
C HIS A 73 -33.90 -6.78 0.42
N GLY A 74 -34.20 -7.98 -0.09
CA GLY A 74 -33.49 -8.65 -1.17
C GLY A 74 -33.64 -8.02 -2.55
N GLY A 75 -34.25 -6.83 -2.64
CA GLY A 75 -34.62 -6.11 -3.85
C GLY A 75 -33.59 -6.21 -5.00
N ALA A 76 -34.03 -6.86 -6.07
CA ALA A 76 -33.54 -6.82 -7.46
C ALA A 76 -32.10 -7.31 -7.77
N ARG A 77 -31.20 -7.49 -6.79
CA ARG A 77 -29.78 -7.82 -7.10
C ARG A 77 -29.39 -9.29 -6.92
N PHE A 78 -30.10 -10.05 -6.07
CA PHE A 78 -29.74 -11.44 -5.72
C PHE A 78 -30.96 -12.37 -5.53
N THR A 79 -32.18 -11.90 -5.88
CA THR A 79 -33.44 -12.66 -5.69
C THR A 79 -33.47 -14.01 -6.42
N ASP A 80 -32.65 -14.18 -7.45
CA ASP A 80 -32.64 -15.38 -8.29
C ASP A 80 -31.73 -16.51 -7.75
N ASP A 81 -31.05 -16.31 -6.61
CA ASP A 81 -30.13 -17.28 -5.98
C ASP A 81 -30.66 -17.79 -4.61
N LEU A 82 -31.84 -17.30 -4.21
CA LEU A 82 -32.43 -17.63 -2.91
C LEU A 82 -32.91 -19.07 -2.83
N ALA A 83 -33.28 -19.71 -3.95
CA ALA A 83 -33.76 -21.09 -3.94
C ALA A 83 -32.67 -22.08 -3.53
N ASP A 84 -31.52 -22.07 -4.23
CA ASP A 84 -30.39 -22.95 -3.88
C ASP A 84 -29.84 -22.63 -2.49
N TYR A 85 -29.76 -21.34 -2.14
CA TYR A 85 -29.33 -20.91 -0.81
C TYR A 85 -30.28 -21.39 0.30
N PHE A 86 -31.60 -21.28 0.09
CA PHE A 86 -32.59 -21.81 1.02
C PHE A 86 -32.60 -23.33 1.05
N THR A 87 -32.33 -24.03 -0.05
CA THR A 87 -32.16 -25.48 -0.07
C THR A 87 -30.97 -25.92 0.79
N ALA A 88 -29.83 -25.22 0.71
CA ALA A 88 -28.68 -25.46 1.58
C ALA A 88 -29.02 -25.22 3.06
N ILE A 89 -29.73 -24.13 3.36
CA ILE A 89 -30.21 -23.83 4.73
C ILE A 89 -31.13 -24.92 5.27
N VAL A 90 -32.07 -25.42 4.46
CA VAL A 90 -32.98 -26.50 4.86
C VAL A 90 -32.20 -27.78 5.16
N GLY A 91 -31.17 -28.08 4.38
CA GLY A 91 -30.24 -29.19 4.64
C GLY A 91 -29.48 -29.03 5.95
N ALA A 92 -28.82 -27.88 6.16
CA ALA A 92 -28.09 -27.58 7.39
C ALA A 92 -28.98 -27.51 8.63
N ALA A 93 -30.26 -27.16 8.46
CA ALA A 93 -31.24 -27.09 9.54
C ALA A 93 -31.83 -28.44 9.95
N ALA A 94 -31.50 -29.56 9.28
CA ALA A 94 -32.15 -30.86 9.48
C ALA A 94 -32.19 -31.35 10.93
N GLY A 95 -31.17 -31.03 11.75
CA GLY A 95 -31.07 -31.42 13.16
C GLY A 95 -31.31 -30.30 14.17
N ARG A 96 -31.76 -29.10 13.74
CA ARG A 96 -31.87 -27.94 14.63
C ARG A 96 -33.25 -27.82 15.28
N PRO A 97 -33.33 -27.33 16.53
CA PRO A 97 -34.61 -27.11 17.22
C PRO A 97 -35.49 -26.05 16.54
N ASP A 98 -34.88 -25.07 15.84
CA ASP A 98 -35.56 -23.98 15.15
C ASP A 98 -35.90 -24.30 13.67
N ARG A 99 -35.71 -25.54 13.23
CA ARG A 99 -35.96 -25.97 11.83
C ARG A 99 -37.36 -25.60 11.34
N ALA A 100 -38.39 -25.80 12.15
CA ALA A 100 -39.78 -25.50 11.78
C ALA A 100 -39.97 -24.00 11.48
N ALA A 101 -39.37 -23.12 12.30
CA ALA A 101 -39.42 -21.68 12.10
C ALA A 101 -38.63 -21.24 10.85
N ILE A 102 -37.49 -21.88 10.59
CA ILE A 102 -36.68 -21.67 9.37
C ILE A 102 -37.47 -22.04 8.11
N VAL A 103 -38.05 -23.24 8.08
CA VAL A 103 -38.83 -23.73 6.93
C VAL A 103 -40.07 -22.86 6.70
N ALA A 104 -40.77 -22.46 7.77
CA ALA A 104 -41.92 -21.56 7.69
C ALA A 104 -41.52 -20.18 7.15
N ALA A 105 -40.38 -19.63 7.61
CA ALA A 105 -39.87 -18.36 7.11
C ALA A 105 -39.52 -18.43 5.62
N ILE A 106 -38.90 -19.52 5.16
CA ILE A 106 -38.59 -19.75 3.74
C ILE A 106 -39.88 -19.88 2.92
N ALA A 107 -40.85 -20.67 3.38
CA ALA A 107 -42.13 -20.84 2.69
C ALA A 107 -42.87 -19.49 2.54
N ALA A 108 -42.84 -18.64 3.56
CA ALA A 108 -43.43 -17.30 3.53
C ALA A 108 -42.79 -16.36 2.50
N THR A 109 -41.58 -16.67 2.01
CA THR A 109 -40.94 -15.89 0.93
C THR A 109 -41.53 -16.17 -0.46
N GLY A 110 -42.26 -17.28 -0.62
CA GLY A 110 -42.80 -17.72 -1.92
C GLY A 110 -41.78 -18.36 -2.87
N VAL A 111 -40.53 -18.57 -2.44
CA VAL A 111 -39.47 -19.22 -3.24
C VAL A 111 -39.68 -20.75 -3.26
N ARG A 112 -39.79 -21.37 -4.45
CA ARG A 112 -39.90 -22.84 -4.62
C ARG A 112 -38.51 -23.48 -4.59
N LEU A 113 -38.30 -24.48 -3.74
CA LEU A 113 -37.00 -25.14 -3.51
C LEU A 113 -36.72 -26.36 -4.40
N ASP A 114 -37.75 -26.91 -5.06
CA ASP A 114 -37.63 -28.11 -5.91
C ASP A 114 -38.09 -27.81 -7.33
N ALA A 115 -37.13 -27.65 -8.24
CA ALA A 115 -37.34 -27.95 -9.65
C ALA A 115 -36.09 -28.69 -10.14
N PRO A 116 -36.21 -29.89 -10.75
CA PRO A 116 -35.09 -30.46 -11.49
C PRO A 116 -34.66 -29.41 -12.52
N SER A 117 -33.36 -29.14 -12.59
CA SER A 117 -32.77 -28.25 -13.58
C SER A 117 -33.30 -28.66 -14.95
N SER A 118 -34.23 -27.87 -15.50
CA SER A 118 -34.71 -28.12 -16.84
C SER A 118 -33.48 -28.07 -17.76
N PRO A 119 -33.28 -29.03 -18.68
CA PRO A 119 -32.13 -29.02 -19.57
C PRO A 119 -32.05 -27.65 -20.24
N LEU A 120 -30.85 -27.07 -20.29
CA LEU A 120 -30.68 -25.76 -20.89
C LEU A 120 -31.28 -25.75 -22.29
N PRO A 121 -32.01 -24.69 -22.68
CA PRO A 121 -32.44 -24.52 -24.05
C PRO A 121 -31.24 -24.70 -25.01
N PRO A 122 -31.36 -25.46 -26.12
CA PRO A 122 -30.21 -25.81 -26.96
C PRO A 122 -29.39 -24.60 -27.44
N LEU A 123 -30.06 -23.48 -27.74
CA LEU A 123 -29.39 -22.23 -28.12
C LEU A 123 -28.62 -21.59 -26.96
N LEU A 124 -29.13 -21.69 -25.72
CA LEU A 124 -28.42 -21.21 -24.54
C LEU A 124 -27.23 -22.11 -24.21
N ALA A 125 -27.37 -23.43 -24.35
CA ALA A 125 -26.27 -24.37 -24.18
C ALA A 125 -25.13 -24.09 -25.18
N ARG A 126 -25.45 -23.80 -26.45
CA ARG A 126 -24.46 -23.38 -27.45
C ARG A 126 -23.78 -22.07 -27.09
N LYS A 127 -24.53 -21.01 -26.81
CA LYS A 127 -23.96 -19.70 -26.40
C LYS A 127 -23.07 -19.83 -25.16
N TRP A 128 -23.46 -20.67 -24.20
CA TRP A 128 -22.64 -20.96 -23.03
C TRP A 128 -21.32 -21.65 -23.41
N ALA A 129 -21.38 -22.68 -24.26
CA ALA A 129 -20.21 -23.37 -24.78
C ALA A 129 -19.28 -22.43 -25.56
N ASP A 130 -19.82 -21.50 -26.35
CA ASP A 130 -19.05 -20.50 -27.11
C ASP A 130 -18.23 -19.57 -26.20
N THR A 131 -18.62 -19.40 -24.94
CA THR A 131 -17.84 -18.62 -23.95
C THR A 131 -16.69 -19.40 -23.29
N ALA A 132 -16.52 -20.70 -23.59
CA ALA A 132 -15.54 -21.54 -22.89
C ALA A 132 -14.10 -21.04 -22.99
N SER A 133 -13.70 -20.50 -24.15
CA SER A 133 -12.37 -19.91 -24.35
C SER A 133 -12.15 -18.68 -23.47
N LEU A 134 -13.14 -17.77 -23.40
CA LEU A 134 -13.10 -16.59 -22.54
C LEU A 134 -13.04 -16.98 -21.06
N ARG A 135 -13.87 -17.93 -20.64
CA ARG A 135 -13.87 -18.43 -19.25
C ARG A 135 -12.53 -19.05 -18.89
N THR A 136 -11.96 -19.87 -19.77
CA THR A 136 -10.63 -20.47 -19.57
C THR A 136 -9.56 -19.40 -19.41
N ALA A 137 -9.54 -18.39 -20.28
CA ALA A 137 -8.60 -17.27 -20.20
C ALA A 137 -8.82 -16.35 -18.99
N GLN A 138 -9.97 -16.45 -18.31
CA GLN A 138 -10.36 -15.63 -17.17
C GLN A 138 -10.62 -16.49 -15.93
N TRP A 139 -9.93 -17.63 -15.80
CA TRP A 139 -9.94 -18.49 -14.60
C TRP A 139 -11.32 -19.02 -14.19
N GLY A 140 -12.19 -19.25 -15.17
CA GLY A 140 -13.58 -19.65 -14.97
C GLY A 140 -14.49 -18.51 -14.51
N LEU A 141 -13.99 -17.27 -14.46
CA LEU A 141 -14.80 -16.08 -14.18
C LEU A 141 -15.42 -15.55 -15.48
N ILE A 142 -16.63 -15.02 -15.37
CA ILE A 142 -17.31 -14.33 -16.45
C ILE A 142 -18.22 -13.25 -15.90
N THR A 143 -18.26 -12.09 -16.56
CA THR A 143 -19.13 -11.00 -16.13
C THR A 143 -20.48 -11.05 -16.81
N SER A 144 -21.49 -10.50 -16.14
CA SER A 144 -22.82 -10.31 -16.73
C SER A 144 -22.76 -9.42 -17.98
N ALA A 145 -21.78 -8.54 -18.11
CA ALA A 145 -21.60 -7.68 -19.28
C ALA A 145 -21.00 -8.47 -20.47
N GLN A 146 -19.99 -9.30 -20.22
CA GLN A 146 -19.39 -10.19 -21.21
C GLN A 146 -20.42 -11.20 -21.75
N LEU A 147 -21.27 -11.77 -20.89
CA LEU A 147 -22.36 -12.65 -21.33
C LEU A 147 -23.41 -11.93 -22.20
N GLN A 148 -23.77 -10.70 -21.84
CA GLN A 148 -24.68 -9.88 -22.65
C GLN A 148 -24.10 -9.55 -24.03
N GLN A 149 -22.78 -9.30 -24.13
CA GLN A 149 -22.10 -9.11 -25.41
C GLN A 149 -22.15 -10.38 -26.29
N GLN A 150 -22.23 -11.57 -25.68
CA GLN A 150 -22.43 -12.86 -26.37
C GLN A 150 -23.93 -13.19 -26.59
N GLY A 151 -24.82 -12.22 -26.38
CA GLY A 151 -26.26 -12.39 -26.56
C GLY A 151 -26.92 -13.31 -25.54
N VAL A 152 -26.29 -13.55 -24.39
CA VAL A 152 -26.90 -14.26 -23.25
C VAL A 152 -27.64 -13.23 -22.39
N THR A 153 -28.95 -13.39 -22.26
CA THR A 153 -29.80 -12.40 -21.59
C THR A 153 -29.75 -12.54 -20.07
N ARG A 154 -30.25 -11.53 -19.34
CA ARG A 154 -30.38 -11.61 -17.86
C ARG A 154 -31.22 -12.80 -17.41
N SER A 155 -32.29 -13.11 -18.15
CA SER A 155 -33.14 -14.27 -17.89
C SER A 155 -32.42 -15.60 -18.13
N ASP A 156 -31.46 -15.62 -19.06
CA ASP A 156 -30.62 -16.79 -19.30
C ASP A 156 -29.55 -16.98 -18.21
N HIS A 157 -29.03 -15.90 -17.61
CA HIS A 157 -28.13 -16.02 -16.44
C HIS A 157 -28.80 -16.82 -15.31
N LYS A 158 -30.10 -16.62 -15.08
CA LYS A 158 -30.88 -17.37 -14.10
C LYS A 158 -30.92 -18.86 -14.44
N LYS A 159 -31.13 -19.20 -15.71
CA LYS A 159 -31.12 -20.61 -16.17
C LYS A 159 -29.75 -21.26 -15.98
N LEU A 160 -28.66 -20.53 -16.26
CA LEU A 160 -27.30 -21.02 -16.05
C LEU A 160 -27.00 -21.28 -14.56
N ARG A 161 -27.47 -20.41 -13.64
CA ARG A 161 -27.36 -20.63 -12.19
C ARG A 161 -28.19 -21.80 -11.70
N ASN A 162 -29.46 -21.87 -12.11
CA ASN A 162 -30.34 -22.98 -11.73
C ASN A 162 -29.83 -24.34 -12.26
N ALA A 163 -29.10 -24.32 -13.38
CA ALA A 163 -28.41 -25.50 -13.92
C ALA A 163 -27.07 -25.78 -13.24
N ARG A 164 -26.68 -24.99 -12.23
CA ARG A 164 -25.42 -25.08 -11.47
C ARG A 164 -24.16 -25.04 -12.34
N LEU A 165 -24.23 -24.33 -13.46
CA LEU A 165 -23.06 -24.12 -14.31
C LEU A 165 -22.23 -22.92 -13.85
N VAL A 166 -22.89 -21.98 -13.16
CA VAL A 166 -22.23 -20.81 -12.58
C VAL A 166 -22.78 -20.47 -11.21
N VAL A 167 -21.93 -19.90 -10.38
CA VAL A 167 -22.26 -19.29 -9.09
C VAL A 167 -21.90 -17.80 -9.12
N PRO A 168 -22.71 -16.90 -8.54
CA PRO A 168 -22.30 -15.51 -8.38
C PRO A 168 -21.12 -15.43 -7.41
N VAL A 169 -20.18 -14.50 -7.63
CA VAL A 169 -19.02 -14.28 -6.73
C VAL A 169 -18.79 -12.82 -6.38
N ALA A 170 -19.24 -11.90 -7.24
CA ALA A 170 -19.27 -10.46 -6.95
C ALA A 170 -20.37 -9.78 -7.77
N ASN A 171 -20.58 -8.48 -7.55
CA ASN A 171 -21.59 -7.73 -8.29
C ASN A 171 -21.31 -7.72 -9.81
N GLY A 172 -22.12 -8.49 -10.54
CA GLY A 172 -22.00 -8.66 -11.98
C GLY A 172 -20.87 -9.59 -12.42
N VAL A 173 -20.32 -10.40 -11.51
CA VAL A 173 -19.29 -11.41 -11.80
C VAL A 173 -19.77 -12.77 -11.31
N MET A 174 -19.66 -13.76 -12.17
CA MET A 174 -19.99 -15.16 -11.92
C MET A 174 -18.76 -16.03 -12.16
N ARG A 175 -18.76 -17.21 -11.58
CA ARG A 175 -17.70 -18.21 -11.67
C ARG A 175 -18.29 -19.56 -12.04
N GLU A 176 -17.59 -20.37 -12.81
CA GLU A 176 -17.93 -21.79 -12.98
C GLU A 176 -18.08 -22.50 -11.63
N ALA A 177 -19.11 -23.31 -11.47
CA ALA A 177 -19.43 -23.91 -10.16
C ALA A 177 -18.39 -24.93 -9.67
N ASP A 178 -17.62 -25.53 -10.58
CA ASP A 178 -16.59 -26.53 -10.30
C ASP A 178 -15.20 -25.92 -9.98
N ARG A 179 -15.04 -24.60 -10.10
CA ARG A 179 -13.77 -23.92 -9.87
C ARG A 179 -13.58 -23.55 -8.39
N PRO A 180 -12.38 -23.78 -7.80
CA PRO A 180 -12.08 -23.39 -6.42
C PRO A 180 -12.11 -21.87 -6.24
N GLY A 181 -12.36 -21.41 -5.01
CA GLY A 181 -12.70 -20.00 -4.72
C GLY A 181 -11.83 -19.30 -3.71
N GLU A 182 -10.78 -19.96 -3.25
CA GLU A 182 -10.01 -19.52 -2.10
C GLU A 182 -8.55 -19.29 -2.49
N GLY A 183 -7.89 -18.43 -1.74
CA GLY A 183 -6.48 -18.09 -1.93
C GLY A 183 -6.26 -16.67 -2.47
N VAL A 184 -5.07 -16.14 -2.19
CA VAL A 184 -4.69 -14.75 -2.51
C VAL A 184 -4.78 -14.49 -4.01
N LEU A 185 -4.30 -15.45 -4.83
CA LEU A 185 -4.34 -15.33 -6.28
C LEU A 185 -5.78 -15.32 -6.81
N VAL A 186 -6.65 -16.20 -6.32
CA VAL A 186 -8.06 -16.28 -6.74
C VAL A 186 -8.81 -15.00 -6.37
N ALA A 187 -8.59 -14.49 -5.16
CA ALA A 187 -9.16 -13.22 -4.73
C ALA A 187 -8.67 -12.04 -5.60
N ALA A 188 -7.39 -12.03 -5.97
CA ALA A 188 -6.80 -11.02 -6.85
C ALA A 188 -7.33 -11.11 -8.30
N GLN A 189 -7.53 -12.32 -8.84
CA GLN A 189 -8.17 -12.55 -10.14
C GLN A 189 -9.60 -12.01 -10.15
N LEU A 190 -10.40 -12.33 -9.12
CA LEU A 190 -11.75 -11.79 -8.94
C LEU A 190 -11.73 -10.26 -8.86
N ALA A 191 -10.84 -9.68 -8.07
CA ALA A 191 -10.66 -8.24 -7.92
C ALA A 191 -10.38 -7.56 -9.27
N TRP A 192 -9.48 -8.12 -10.07
CA TRP A 192 -9.08 -7.57 -11.36
C TRP A 192 -10.19 -7.67 -12.42
N VAL A 193 -10.94 -8.78 -12.46
CA VAL A 193 -12.11 -8.95 -13.36
C VAL A 193 -13.26 -8.02 -12.95
N ALA A 194 -13.53 -7.90 -11.65
CA ALA A 194 -14.59 -7.03 -11.15
C ALA A 194 -14.30 -5.53 -11.38
N ALA A 195 -13.03 -5.15 -11.49
CA ALA A 195 -12.63 -3.76 -11.74
C ALA A 195 -13.10 -3.26 -13.12
N VAL A 196 -12.99 -4.09 -14.16
CA VAL A 196 -13.35 -3.75 -15.55
C VAL A 196 -14.16 -4.89 -16.16
N ARG A 197 -15.49 -4.72 -16.16
CA ARG A 197 -16.42 -5.82 -16.44
C ARG A 197 -16.73 -6.03 -17.92
N ASP A 198 -16.50 -5.05 -18.75
CA ASP A 198 -16.91 -4.97 -20.15
C ASP A 198 -15.79 -5.28 -21.16
N SER A 199 -14.57 -5.50 -20.66
CA SER A 199 -13.40 -5.87 -21.47
C SER A 199 -12.94 -7.28 -21.13
N THR A 200 -12.38 -7.98 -22.12
CA THR A 200 -11.78 -9.32 -21.95
C THR A 200 -10.33 -9.21 -21.47
N PRO A 201 -9.75 -10.27 -20.85
CA PRO A 201 -8.34 -10.27 -20.48
C PRO A 201 -7.40 -9.95 -21.65
N ALA A 202 -7.63 -10.56 -22.82
CA ALA A 202 -6.82 -10.33 -24.01
C ALA A 202 -6.81 -8.86 -24.46
N GLN A 203 -7.98 -8.21 -24.48
CA GLN A 203 -8.07 -6.78 -24.83
C GLN A 203 -7.30 -5.89 -23.86
N ARG A 204 -7.36 -6.22 -22.56
CA ARG A 204 -6.72 -5.42 -21.51
C ARG A 204 -5.21 -5.60 -21.50
N LEU A 205 -4.72 -6.82 -21.69
CA LEU A 205 -3.29 -7.13 -21.78
C LEU A 205 -2.66 -6.59 -23.07
N ALA A 206 -3.42 -6.47 -24.16
CA ALA A 206 -2.95 -5.88 -25.42
C ALA A 206 -2.95 -4.33 -25.41
N ALA A 207 -3.50 -3.69 -24.38
CA ALA A 207 -3.54 -2.24 -24.32
C ALA A 207 -2.11 -1.65 -24.15
N PRO A 208 -1.82 -0.46 -24.71
CA PRO A 208 -0.48 0.14 -24.62
C PRO A 208 0.00 0.39 -23.19
N ARG A 209 -0.94 0.52 -22.25
CA ARG A 209 -0.66 0.66 -20.82
C ARG A 209 -1.70 -0.13 -20.01
N PRO A 210 -1.30 -0.66 -18.84
CA PRO A 210 -2.25 -1.31 -17.96
C PRO A 210 -3.27 -0.32 -17.41
N ASP A 211 -4.53 -0.76 -17.35
CA ASP A 211 -5.64 -0.01 -16.76
C ASP A 211 -5.68 -0.17 -15.23
N CYS A 212 -5.40 -1.37 -14.74
CA CYS A 212 -5.16 -1.67 -13.34
C CYS A 212 -4.26 -2.89 -13.15
N VAL A 213 -3.51 -2.91 -12.05
CA VAL A 213 -2.51 -3.95 -11.73
C VAL A 213 -2.60 -4.32 -10.26
N ILE A 214 -2.42 -5.60 -9.92
CA ILE A 214 -2.33 -6.04 -8.52
C ILE A 214 -1.06 -5.48 -7.89
N THR A 215 -1.18 -4.92 -6.68
CA THR A 215 -0.05 -4.23 -6.03
C THR A 215 0.05 -4.54 -4.53
N GLY A 216 1.06 -3.95 -3.91
CA GLY A 216 1.36 -3.95 -2.48
C GLY A 216 1.46 -5.35 -1.88
N THR A 217 0.87 -5.56 -0.70
CA THR A 217 1.03 -6.83 0.02
C THR A 217 0.40 -8.01 -0.72
N THR A 218 -0.62 -7.76 -1.54
CA THR A 218 -1.23 -8.79 -2.41
C THR A 218 -0.25 -9.23 -3.49
N ALA A 219 0.42 -8.29 -4.17
CA ALA A 219 1.42 -8.61 -5.19
C ALA A 219 2.62 -9.35 -4.59
N VAL A 220 3.14 -8.86 -3.46
CA VAL A 220 4.25 -9.52 -2.74
C VAL A 220 3.90 -10.96 -2.37
N ALA A 221 2.67 -11.21 -1.89
CA ALA A 221 2.21 -12.54 -1.52
C ALA A 221 2.04 -13.47 -2.73
N ILE A 222 1.54 -12.97 -3.86
CA ILE A 222 1.45 -13.74 -5.11
C ILE A 222 2.85 -14.17 -5.59
N HIS A 223 3.86 -13.33 -5.41
CA HIS A 223 5.26 -13.64 -5.72
C HIS A 223 5.95 -14.57 -4.70
N GLY A 224 5.24 -14.98 -3.64
CA GLY A 224 5.76 -15.86 -2.58
C GLY A 224 6.75 -15.18 -1.63
N LEU A 225 6.78 -13.85 -1.58
CA LEU A 225 7.78 -13.07 -0.83
C LEU A 225 7.30 -12.54 0.52
N GLY A 226 6.02 -12.74 0.87
CA GLY A 226 5.48 -12.25 2.12
C GLY A 226 4.04 -12.70 2.32
N GLN A 227 3.52 -12.47 3.53
CA GLN A 227 2.12 -12.78 3.82
C GLN A 227 1.19 -11.74 3.19
N PRO A 228 0.00 -12.13 2.74
CA PRO A 228 -1.00 -11.17 2.31
C PRO A 228 -1.40 -10.27 3.48
N GLY A 229 -1.59 -8.98 3.21
CA GLY A 229 -2.12 -8.06 4.21
C GLY A 229 -3.57 -8.41 4.58
N LYS A 230 -4.02 -7.96 5.76
CA LYS A 230 -5.42 -8.13 6.17
C LYS A 230 -6.34 -7.32 5.23
N GLY A 231 -7.43 -7.94 4.79
CA GLY A 231 -8.49 -7.28 4.02
C GLY A 231 -8.44 -7.57 2.51
N LEU A 232 -9.00 -6.65 1.73
CA LEU A 232 -9.24 -6.85 0.30
C LEU A 232 -7.93 -6.80 -0.53
N PRO A 233 -7.85 -7.56 -1.63
CA PRO A 233 -6.77 -7.47 -2.62
C PRO A 233 -6.49 -6.04 -3.06
N GLN A 234 -5.23 -5.65 -3.14
CA GLN A 234 -4.83 -4.28 -3.49
C GLN A 234 -4.65 -4.12 -4.99
N LEU A 235 -5.24 -3.07 -5.56
CA LEU A 235 -5.25 -2.82 -7.00
C LEU A 235 -4.85 -1.38 -7.32
N ALA A 236 -3.76 -1.18 -8.06
CA ALA A 236 -3.30 0.12 -8.51
C ALA A 236 -4.13 0.61 -9.71
N ILE A 237 -4.54 1.89 -9.69
CA ILE A 237 -5.29 2.55 -10.78
C ILE A 237 -4.81 4.00 -11.00
N THR A 238 -4.86 4.49 -12.24
CA THR A 238 -4.38 5.85 -12.60
C THR A 238 -5.40 6.97 -12.36
N LYS A 239 -6.70 6.65 -12.35
CA LYS A 239 -7.77 7.60 -12.01
C LYS A 239 -8.63 6.99 -10.92
N GLU A 240 -8.68 7.64 -9.76
CA GLU A 240 -9.67 7.30 -8.75
C GLU A 240 -11.06 7.39 -9.41
N ARG A 241 -11.80 6.28 -9.45
CA ARG A 241 -13.21 6.34 -9.88
C ARG A 241 -13.91 7.27 -8.90
N ARG A 242 -14.45 8.40 -9.39
CA ARG A 242 -15.25 9.32 -8.59
C ARG A 242 -16.31 8.49 -7.85
N ASN A 243 -16.26 8.54 -6.52
CA ASN A 243 -17.15 7.83 -5.59
C ASN A 243 -18.61 8.23 -5.84
N GLY A 244 -19.23 7.63 -6.85
CA GLY A 244 -20.63 7.84 -7.23
C GLY A 244 -21.42 6.55 -7.41
N SER A 245 -20.78 5.38 -7.36
CA SER A 245 -21.48 4.10 -7.44
C SER A 245 -21.04 3.21 -6.30
N ARG A 246 -22.01 2.73 -5.52
CA ARG A 246 -21.87 1.75 -4.43
C ARG A 246 -21.35 0.42 -5.01
N THR A 247 -20.07 0.37 -5.35
CA THR A 247 -19.36 -0.86 -5.73
C THR A 247 -19.06 -1.64 -4.47
N THR A 248 -19.66 -2.82 -4.35
CA THR A 248 -19.15 -3.92 -3.52
C THR A 248 -17.69 -4.12 -3.87
N THR A 249 -16.78 -3.63 -3.03
CA THR A 249 -15.37 -3.56 -3.38
C THR A 249 -14.76 -4.94 -3.18
N THR A 250 -14.52 -5.66 -4.27
CA THR A 250 -13.68 -6.88 -4.29
C THR A 250 -12.19 -6.57 -4.13
N ALA A 251 -11.84 -5.29 -4.13
CA ALA A 251 -10.47 -4.80 -4.12
C ALA A 251 -10.36 -3.53 -3.28
N ARG A 252 -9.19 -3.27 -2.71
CA ARG A 252 -8.80 -1.95 -2.25
C ARG A 252 -8.09 -1.22 -3.39
N TYR A 253 -8.74 -0.21 -3.96
CA TYR A 253 -8.16 0.60 -5.02
C TYR A 253 -7.13 1.59 -4.47
N LEU A 254 -5.92 1.58 -5.03
CA LEU A 254 -4.85 2.52 -4.73
C LEU A 254 -4.66 3.46 -5.92
N GLY A 255 -5.11 4.70 -5.78
CA GLY A 255 -4.96 5.74 -6.81
C GLY A 255 -3.51 6.18 -6.98
N ARG A 256 -3.08 6.30 -8.25
CA ARG A 256 -1.75 6.77 -8.66
C ARG A 256 -1.89 8.00 -9.55
N SER A 257 -1.05 9.00 -9.30
CA SER A 257 -1.00 10.22 -10.12
C SER A 257 -0.25 10.00 -11.44
N THR A 258 0.62 9.01 -11.49
CA THR A 258 1.38 8.61 -12.69
C THR A 258 0.69 7.46 -13.42
N ALA A 259 0.86 7.41 -14.74
CA ALA A 259 0.39 6.29 -15.53
C ALA A 259 1.12 4.99 -15.13
N LEU A 260 0.42 3.86 -15.17
CA LEU A 260 1.02 2.54 -14.96
C LEU A 260 1.83 2.16 -16.22
N SER A 261 2.97 1.49 -16.03
CA SER A 261 3.83 0.96 -17.10
C SER A 261 3.83 -0.57 -17.07
N TRP A 262 3.95 -1.20 -18.24
CA TRP A 262 4.17 -2.65 -18.33
C TRP A 262 5.57 -3.06 -17.85
N ASP A 263 6.54 -2.15 -17.82
CA ASP A 263 7.91 -2.43 -17.32
C ASP A 263 7.95 -2.77 -15.81
N ASP A 264 6.93 -2.34 -15.06
CA ASP A 264 6.80 -2.60 -13.63
C ASP A 264 5.92 -3.84 -13.35
N VAL A 265 5.53 -4.63 -14.37
CA VAL A 265 4.50 -5.66 -14.27
C VAL A 265 4.99 -7.03 -14.73
N ASP A 266 4.78 -8.03 -13.90
CA ASP A 266 4.85 -9.45 -14.26
C ASP A 266 3.45 -9.99 -14.56
N ILE A 267 3.36 -10.93 -15.50
CA ILE A 267 2.13 -11.67 -15.77
C ILE A 267 2.19 -13.01 -15.04
N VAL A 268 1.49 -13.11 -13.90
CA VAL A 268 1.44 -14.34 -13.07
C VAL A 268 0.14 -15.06 -13.33
N ASP A 269 0.17 -16.26 -13.92
CA ASP A 269 -1.00 -17.02 -14.34
C ASP A 269 -2.00 -16.20 -15.19
N GLY A 270 -1.51 -15.27 -16.02
CA GLY A 270 -2.33 -14.38 -16.84
C GLY A 270 -2.83 -13.10 -16.12
N LEU A 271 -2.53 -12.95 -14.83
CA LEU A 271 -2.90 -11.79 -14.02
C LEU A 271 -1.76 -10.76 -14.05
N PRO A 272 -2.02 -9.49 -14.38
CA PRO A 272 -1.00 -8.45 -14.25
C PRO A 272 -0.77 -8.10 -12.78
N VAL A 273 0.44 -8.36 -12.31
CA VAL A 273 0.89 -8.14 -10.93
C VAL A 273 2.15 -7.29 -10.98
N PHE A 274 2.28 -6.29 -10.11
CA PHE A 274 3.55 -5.55 -10.03
C PHE A 274 4.71 -6.51 -9.72
N THR A 275 5.85 -6.25 -10.35
CA THR A 275 7.11 -6.91 -9.97
C THR A 275 7.34 -6.69 -8.47
N PRO A 276 8.06 -7.60 -7.77
CA PRO A 276 8.34 -7.43 -6.35
C PRO A 276 8.92 -6.05 -6.01
N ALA A 277 9.86 -5.56 -6.82
CA ALA A 277 10.46 -4.25 -6.64
C ALA A 277 9.45 -3.10 -6.81
N ALA A 278 8.56 -3.17 -7.81
CA ALA A 278 7.50 -2.18 -8.01
C ALA A 278 6.48 -2.19 -6.87
N ALA A 279 6.06 -3.37 -6.41
CA ALA A 279 5.14 -3.52 -5.28
C ALA A 279 5.72 -2.96 -3.96
N ILE A 280 7.01 -3.17 -3.70
CA ILE A 280 7.71 -2.60 -2.53
C ILE A 280 7.78 -1.07 -2.63
N ARG A 281 8.14 -0.52 -3.80
CA ARG A 281 8.12 0.93 -4.02
C ARG A 281 6.72 1.49 -3.78
N ASP A 282 5.69 0.78 -4.25
CA ASP A 282 4.28 1.15 -4.10
C ASP A 282 3.85 1.18 -2.63
N LEU A 283 4.25 0.18 -1.83
CA LEU A 283 4.03 0.13 -0.37
C LEU A 283 4.74 1.27 0.35
N GLY A 284 6.01 1.54 0.00
CA GLY A 284 6.78 2.63 0.61
C GLY A 284 6.28 4.03 0.24
N GLN A 285 5.36 4.16 -0.73
CA GLN A 285 4.66 5.40 -1.05
C GLN A 285 3.31 5.52 -0.32
N ASP A 286 2.83 4.47 0.36
CA ASP A 286 1.58 4.52 1.11
C ASP A 286 1.72 5.32 2.41
N SER A 287 1.73 6.63 2.26
CA SER A 287 1.71 7.62 3.35
C SER A 287 0.43 7.58 4.19
N ARG A 288 -0.55 6.73 3.84
CA ARG A 288 -1.79 6.54 4.61
C ARG A 288 -1.65 5.54 5.76
N GLY A 289 -0.50 4.86 5.87
CA GLY A 289 -0.03 4.11 7.05
C GLY A 289 -0.97 3.01 7.53
N ARG A 290 -1.63 2.29 6.61
CA ARG A 290 -2.79 1.44 6.96
C ARG A 290 -2.85 0.08 6.27
N LEU A 291 -1.78 -0.35 5.59
CA LEU A 291 -1.74 -1.65 4.92
C LEU A 291 -0.97 -2.71 5.71
N VAL A 292 0.07 -2.29 6.44
CA VAL A 292 0.92 -3.15 7.26
C VAL A 292 1.22 -2.39 8.55
N ASP A 293 1.04 -3.05 9.70
CA ASP A 293 1.26 -2.46 11.02
C ASP A 293 2.77 -2.27 11.30
N ASP A 294 3.58 -3.26 10.96
CA ASP A 294 5.06 -3.22 11.01
C ASP A 294 5.65 -3.35 9.60
N LEU A 295 5.76 -2.22 8.90
CA LEU A 295 6.29 -2.20 7.54
C LEU A 295 7.79 -2.56 7.48
N ALA A 296 8.56 -2.21 8.51
CA ALA A 296 9.99 -2.50 8.55
C ALA A 296 10.24 -4.00 8.72
N GLY A 297 9.53 -4.65 9.65
CA GLY A 297 9.55 -6.10 9.81
C GLY A 297 9.08 -6.82 8.55
N TYR A 298 8.02 -6.34 7.91
CA TYR A 298 7.54 -6.91 6.66
C TYR A 298 8.57 -6.82 5.52
N PHE A 299 9.25 -5.69 5.37
CA PHE A 299 10.35 -5.55 4.39
C PHE A 299 11.56 -6.41 4.73
N ALA A 300 11.89 -6.61 6.00
CA ALA A 300 12.95 -7.52 6.40
C ALA A 300 12.62 -8.97 6.02
N ASP A 301 11.38 -9.42 6.28
CA ASP A 301 10.92 -10.77 5.93
C ASP A 301 10.94 -10.98 4.40
N ILE A 302 10.55 -9.97 3.61
CA ILE A 302 10.68 -10.00 2.14
C ILE A 302 12.14 -10.13 1.72
N ALA A 303 13.04 -9.34 2.30
CA ALA A 303 14.46 -9.38 1.96
C ALA A 303 15.04 -10.79 2.22
N ILE A 304 14.74 -11.37 3.37
CA ILE A 304 15.17 -12.73 3.75
C ILE A 304 14.62 -13.76 2.77
N ALA A 305 13.33 -13.71 2.43
CA ALA A 305 12.70 -14.60 1.46
C ALA A 305 13.30 -14.45 0.04
N ALA A 306 13.83 -13.26 -0.29
CA ALA A 306 14.44 -12.98 -1.58
C ALA A 306 15.91 -13.43 -1.70
N ALA A 307 16.54 -13.93 -0.63
CA ALA A 307 17.97 -14.24 -0.62
C ALA A 307 18.43 -15.16 -1.76
N GLY A 308 17.60 -16.16 -2.12
CA GLY A 308 17.87 -17.13 -3.18
C GLY A 308 17.35 -16.77 -4.58
N ARG A 309 16.72 -15.61 -4.76
CA ARG A 309 15.98 -15.30 -6.00
C ARG A 309 16.84 -14.55 -7.04
N PRO A 310 16.53 -14.69 -8.34
CA PRO A 310 17.23 -13.97 -9.40
C PRO A 310 16.96 -12.45 -9.40
N ASP A 311 15.82 -12.01 -8.87
CA ASP A 311 15.41 -10.60 -8.79
C ASP A 311 15.80 -9.93 -7.45
N ARG A 312 16.62 -10.60 -6.63
CA ARG A 312 17.07 -10.13 -5.31
C ARG A 312 17.58 -8.70 -5.34
N ASP A 313 18.44 -8.35 -6.29
CA ASP A 313 19.09 -7.04 -6.32
C ASP A 313 18.09 -5.90 -6.58
N ALA A 314 17.05 -6.16 -7.40
CA ALA A 314 15.96 -5.21 -7.62
C ALA A 314 15.10 -5.03 -6.36
N ILE A 315 14.85 -6.11 -5.61
CA ILE A 315 14.14 -6.08 -4.33
C ILE A 315 14.93 -5.29 -3.29
N VAL A 316 16.22 -5.58 -3.12
CA VAL A 316 17.12 -4.88 -2.20
C VAL A 316 17.17 -3.38 -2.53
N ALA A 317 17.32 -3.03 -3.81
CA ALA A 317 17.33 -1.63 -4.24
C ALA A 317 16.01 -0.91 -3.93
N ALA A 318 14.86 -1.58 -4.11
CA ALA A 318 13.55 -1.03 -3.78
C ALA A 318 13.38 -0.79 -2.28
N ILE A 319 13.74 -1.77 -1.43
CA ILE A 319 13.68 -1.66 0.04
C ILE A 319 14.59 -0.52 0.51
N ALA A 320 15.82 -0.47 0.01
CA ALA A 320 16.77 0.58 0.36
C ALA A 320 16.28 1.98 -0.02
N ALA A 321 15.64 2.14 -1.19
CA ALA A 321 15.05 3.40 -1.62
C ALA A 321 13.89 3.84 -0.71
N CYS A 322 13.11 2.90 -0.19
CA CYS A 322 12.04 3.19 0.77
C CYS A 322 12.60 3.63 2.14
N GLY A 323 13.59 2.90 2.67
CA GLY A 323 14.22 3.19 3.96
C GLY A 323 15.08 4.47 3.96
N ALA A 324 15.59 4.89 2.80
CA ALA A 324 16.40 6.10 2.64
C ALA A 324 15.60 7.41 2.74
N ARG A 325 14.27 7.36 2.66
CA ARG A 325 13.43 8.54 2.85
C ARG A 325 13.42 8.89 4.34
N LEU A 326 14.26 9.84 4.72
CA LEU A 326 14.44 10.41 6.07
C LEU A 326 13.17 11.03 6.72
N ARG A 327 11.97 10.72 6.24
CA ARG A 327 10.71 10.97 6.94
C ARG A 327 10.38 9.71 7.75
N THR A 328 10.75 9.74 9.02
CA THR A 328 10.63 8.69 10.05
C THR A 328 9.21 8.19 10.35
N VAL A 329 8.22 8.50 9.52
CA VAL A 329 6.80 8.23 9.81
C VAL A 329 6.31 6.94 9.14
N VAL A 330 7.06 6.33 8.21
CA VAL A 330 6.55 5.16 7.44
C VAL A 330 7.44 3.91 7.49
N CYS A 331 8.78 4.02 7.45
CA CYS A 331 9.68 2.86 7.51
C CYS A 331 11.10 3.28 7.95
N ASP A 332 11.70 2.60 8.94
CA ASP A 332 13.07 2.85 9.42
C ASP A 332 14.03 1.77 8.91
N ALA A 333 15.00 2.15 8.08
CA ALA A 333 16.00 1.23 7.54
C ALA A 333 16.79 0.49 8.64
N ARG A 334 16.95 1.08 9.83
CA ARG A 334 17.62 0.44 10.96
C ARG A 334 16.84 -0.77 11.46
N ALA A 335 15.52 -0.65 11.56
CA ALA A 335 14.66 -1.75 11.98
C ALA A 335 14.65 -2.90 10.97
N ILE A 336 14.75 -2.59 9.67
CA ILE A 336 14.91 -3.60 8.62
C ILE A 336 16.24 -4.35 8.80
N LEU A 337 17.34 -3.59 8.87
CA LEU A 337 18.69 -4.16 8.98
C LEU A 337 18.86 -4.98 10.27
N ASP A 338 18.32 -4.52 11.39
CA ASP A 338 18.41 -5.21 12.68
C ASP A 338 17.85 -6.63 12.56
N ARG A 339 16.65 -6.78 11.98
CA ARG A 339 16.01 -8.09 11.79
C ARG A 339 16.75 -8.98 10.79
N VAL A 340 17.20 -8.43 9.67
CA VAL A 340 17.96 -9.19 8.66
C VAL A 340 19.30 -9.67 9.23
N TYR A 341 20.03 -8.82 9.94
CA TYR A 341 21.32 -9.17 10.53
C TYR A 341 21.20 -10.21 11.65
N ARG A 342 20.17 -10.10 12.51
CA ARG A 342 19.86 -11.15 13.49
C ARG A 342 19.61 -12.50 12.82
N THR A 343 18.87 -12.50 11.71
CA THR A 343 18.62 -13.71 10.92
C THR A 343 19.90 -14.26 10.29
N ALA A 344 20.83 -13.38 9.91
CA ALA A 344 22.15 -13.73 9.40
C ALA A 344 23.17 -14.11 10.49
N GLY A 345 22.79 -14.12 11.78
CA GLY A 345 23.65 -14.55 12.89
C GLY A 345 24.58 -13.47 13.45
N VAL A 346 24.35 -12.19 13.17
CA VAL A 346 25.15 -11.08 13.71
C VAL A 346 24.90 -10.91 15.21
N SER A 347 25.97 -10.71 16.00
CA SER A 347 25.90 -10.54 17.46
C SER A 347 25.24 -9.22 17.89
N ASP A 348 24.62 -9.22 19.08
CA ASP A 348 24.01 -8.03 19.67
C ASP A 348 24.98 -6.86 19.86
N ASP A 349 26.21 -7.16 20.26
CA ASP A 349 27.25 -6.16 20.46
C ASP A 349 27.63 -5.47 19.13
N LEU A 350 27.72 -6.23 18.04
CA LEU A 350 27.96 -5.67 16.73
C LEU A 350 26.73 -4.87 16.26
N LEU A 351 25.51 -5.38 16.41
CA LEU A 351 24.28 -4.62 16.09
C LEU A 351 24.23 -3.26 16.80
N ALA A 352 24.58 -3.24 18.09
CA ALA A 352 24.62 -2.02 18.89
C ALA A 352 25.69 -1.03 18.39
N ALA A 353 26.89 -1.52 18.02
CA ALA A 353 27.98 -0.70 17.49
C ALA A 353 27.74 -0.20 16.04
N THR A 354 26.95 -0.95 15.26
CA THR A 354 26.75 -0.72 13.82
C THR A 354 25.47 0.09 13.53
N ILE A 355 24.30 -0.54 13.64
CA ILE A 355 22.98 0.01 13.25
C ILE A 355 22.49 1.04 14.26
N TRP A 356 22.70 0.76 15.54
CA TRP A 356 22.22 1.62 16.64
C TRP A 356 23.30 2.57 17.18
N GLY A 357 24.50 2.50 16.59
CA GLY A 357 25.65 3.34 16.92
C GLY A 357 25.60 4.75 16.31
N GLY A 358 26.55 5.60 16.72
CA GLY A 358 26.59 7.03 16.34
C GLY A 358 26.79 7.34 14.85
N MET A 359 27.12 6.35 14.00
CA MET A 359 27.31 6.56 12.56
C MET A 359 26.00 6.82 11.82
N TRP A 360 24.90 6.15 12.18
CA TRP A 360 23.56 6.42 11.60
C TRP A 360 22.95 7.74 12.10
N GLN A 361 23.54 8.35 13.13
CA GLN A 361 23.18 9.69 13.60
C GLN A 361 23.77 10.81 12.73
N ARG A 362 24.63 10.47 11.76
CA ARG A 362 25.16 11.42 10.78
C ARG A 362 24.12 11.74 9.71
N ARG A 363 24.04 13.01 9.28
CA ARG A 363 23.18 13.43 8.17
C ARG A 363 23.78 12.96 6.84
N PHE A 364 23.31 11.82 6.33
CA PHE A 364 23.59 11.35 4.98
C PHE A 364 22.56 11.88 3.97
N THR A 365 22.95 12.01 2.70
CA THR A 365 21.98 12.20 1.60
C THR A 365 21.14 10.93 1.44
N ALA A 366 19.91 11.06 0.91
CA ALA A 366 19.05 9.90 0.67
C ALA A 366 19.72 8.86 -0.26
N GLU A 367 20.41 9.31 -1.32
CA GLU A 367 21.18 8.42 -2.20
C GLU A 367 22.28 7.66 -1.45
N ARG A 368 22.97 8.32 -0.53
CA ARG A 368 24.01 7.68 0.28
C ARG A 368 23.43 6.66 1.25
N VAL A 369 22.31 6.98 1.91
CA VAL A 369 21.60 6.02 2.77
C VAL A 369 21.14 4.82 1.95
N GLN A 370 20.54 5.03 0.78
CA GLN A 370 20.11 3.96 -0.10
C GLN A 370 21.27 3.03 -0.48
N HIS A 371 22.41 3.59 -0.88
CA HIS A 371 23.58 2.78 -1.21
C HIS A 371 24.11 1.98 -0.03
N ILE A 372 24.20 2.60 1.16
CA ILE A 372 24.62 1.93 2.39
C ILE A 372 23.66 0.79 2.72
N VAL A 373 22.35 1.05 2.78
CA VAL A 373 21.33 0.04 3.09
C VAL A 373 21.36 -1.11 2.08
N ALA A 374 21.45 -0.81 0.79
CA ALA A 374 21.50 -1.83 -0.26
C ALA A 374 22.72 -2.73 -0.11
N THR A 375 23.91 -2.15 0.08
CA THR A 375 25.16 -2.90 0.25
C THR A 375 25.14 -3.79 1.50
N ALA A 376 24.64 -3.22 2.61
CA ALA A 376 24.45 -3.92 3.87
C ALA A 376 23.49 -5.11 3.76
N LEU A 377 22.33 -4.90 3.13
CA LEU A 377 21.35 -5.95 2.90
C LEU A 377 21.93 -7.04 2.00
N SER A 378 22.56 -6.68 0.88
CA SER A 378 23.16 -7.66 -0.03
C SER A 378 24.16 -8.58 0.67
N ALA A 379 25.07 -8.02 1.48
CA ALA A 379 26.03 -8.81 2.25
C ALA A 379 25.34 -9.81 3.21
N ALA A 380 24.37 -9.34 3.99
CA ALA A 380 23.65 -10.21 4.91
C ALA A 380 22.81 -11.29 4.19
N LEU A 381 22.22 -10.95 3.04
CA LEU A 381 21.47 -11.91 2.24
C LEU A 381 22.36 -12.96 1.57
N ASP A 382 23.60 -12.62 1.20
CA ASP A 382 24.58 -13.60 0.73
C ASP A 382 24.98 -14.57 1.83
N THR A 383 25.12 -14.09 3.07
CA THR A 383 25.33 -14.97 4.24
C THR A 383 24.13 -15.90 4.47
N ILE A 384 22.90 -15.37 4.46
CA ILE A 384 21.67 -16.17 4.61
C ILE A 384 21.53 -17.21 3.49
N ALA A 385 21.92 -16.88 2.27
CA ALA A 385 21.88 -17.79 1.13
C ALA A 385 23.05 -18.80 1.09
N GLY A 386 23.99 -18.75 2.04
CA GLY A 386 25.19 -19.59 2.04
C GLY A 386 26.16 -19.30 0.89
N ARG A 387 26.14 -18.08 0.35
CA ARG A 387 27.01 -17.61 -0.74
C ARG A 387 28.10 -16.64 -0.29
N ALA A 388 28.13 -16.29 0.99
CA ALA A 388 29.15 -15.39 1.53
C ALA A 388 30.54 -16.04 1.43
N GLY A 389 31.48 -15.32 0.82
CA GLY A 389 32.90 -15.72 0.77
C GLY A 389 33.70 -15.32 2.01
N ASP A 390 33.26 -14.25 2.69
CA ASP A 390 33.88 -13.69 3.90
C ASP A 390 32.87 -13.70 5.05
N ASP A 391 33.37 -13.72 6.29
CA ASP A 391 32.55 -13.55 7.49
C ASP A 391 31.78 -12.21 7.45
N LEU A 392 30.47 -12.27 7.72
CA LEU A 392 29.58 -11.11 7.66
C LEU A 392 30.01 -10.03 8.64
N SER A 393 30.49 -10.40 9.83
CA SER A 393 30.93 -9.43 10.84
C SER A 393 32.11 -8.62 10.31
N THR A 394 33.07 -9.28 9.65
CA THR A 394 34.22 -8.65 9.00
C THR A 394 33.79 -7.69 7.88
N VAL A 395 32.89 -8.12 6.99
CA VAL A 395 32.36 -7.29 5.91
C VAL A 395 31.67 -6.04 6.47
N LEU A 396 30.87 -6.21 7.52
CA LEU A 396 30.17 -5.10 8.18
C LEU A 396 31.14 -4.13 8.83
N VAL A 397 32.17 -4.61 9.53
CA VAL A 397 33.22 -3.77 10.13
C VAL A 397 33.95 -2.97 9.05
N GLN A 398 34.42 -3.60 7.97
CA GLN A 398 35.11 -2.90 6.88
C GLN A 398 34.21 -1.88 6.18
N MET A 399 32.96 -2.24 5.93
CA MET A 399 31.97 -1.34 5.35
C MET A 399 31.75 -0.12 6.26
N LEU A 400 31.74 -0.32 7.57
CA LEU A 400 31.59 0.74 8.55
C LEU A 400 32.84 1.58 8.72
N GLU A 401 34.03 1.00 8.68
CA GLU A 401 35.29 1.74 8.66
C GLU A 401 35.37 2.60 7.39
N ARG A 402 34.98 2.06 6.23
CA ARG A 402 34.93 2.80 4.97
C ARG A 402 33.89 3.92 4.96
N ASN A 403 32.75 3.72 5.63
CA ASN A 403 31.74 4.77 5.84
C ASN A 403 32.11 5.73 6.99
N GLY A 404 32.95 5.27 7.92
CA GLY A 404 33.38 5.90 9.15
C GLY A 404 34.65 6.73 8.99
N GLN A 405 35.45 6.49 7.93
CA GLN A 405 36.50 7.35 7.38
C GLN A 405 35.87 8.68 6.93
N ALA A 406 35.43 9.45 7.92
CA ALA A 406 35.00 10.81 7.77
C ALA A 406 36.22 11.59 7.26
N ARG A 407 36.16 12.04 6.01
CA ARG A 407 37.14 13.01 5.52
C ARG A 407 36.75 14.37 6.09
N LYS A 408 37.72 15.19 6.48
CA LYS A 408 37.44 16.60 6.76
C LYS A 408 36.92 17.24 5.48
N CYS A 409 36.09 18.27 5.63
CA CYS A 409 35.64 19.07 4.51
C CYS A 409 36.85 19.54 3.69
N VAL A 410 36.78 19.38 2.37
CA VAL A 410 37.83 19.79 1.42
C VAL A 410 38.05 21.31 1.38
N VAL A 411 37.16 22.10 2.00
CA VAL A 411 37.34 23.56 2.12
C VAL A 411 38.44 23.85 3.14
N PRO A 412 39.50 24.60 2.78
CA PRO A 412 40.56 24.99 3.70
C PRO A 412 40.01 25.65 4.97
N GLU A 413 40.63 25.37 6.12
CA GLU A 413 40.24 25.91 7.44
C GLU A 413 38.85 25.47 7.94
N CYS A 414 38.15 24.59 7.22
CA CYS A 414 36.91 23.98 7.67
C CYS A 414 37.18 22.70 8.47
N GLU A 415 36.95 22.75 9.77
CA GLU A 415 37.15 21.57 10.64
C GLU A 415 35.97 20.59 10.65
N TRP A 416 34.90 20.91 9.92
CA TRP A 416 33.69 20.11 9.86
C TRP A 416 33.87 18.88 8.97
N TRP A 417 33.20 17.79 9.33
CA TRP A 417 33.23 16.54 8.58
C TRP A 417 32.50 16.66 7.24
N ALA A 418 33.08 16.04 6.20
CA ALA A 418 32.44 15.90 4.92
C ALA A 418 31.24 14.95 5.01
N VAL A 419 30.10 15.35 4.44
CA VAL A 419 28.86 14.55 4.37
C VAL A 419 28.38 14.33 2.95
N GLU A 420 28.88 15.11 1.98
CA GLU A 420 28.50 15.04 0.58
C GLU A 420 29.65 15.50 -0.32
N GLN A 421 30.12 14.66 -1.24
CA GLN A 421 31.18 14.99 -2.23
C GLN A 421 32.40 15.69 -1.60
N ASP A 422 32.96 15.10 -0.54
CA ASP A 422 34.09 15.61 0.26
C ASP A 422 33.87 17.00 0.92
N ARG A 423 32.63 17.49 1.02
CA ARG A 423 32.28 18.77 1.68
C ARG A 423 31.34 18.58 2.86
N CYS A 424 31.47 19.45 3.88
CA CYS A 424 30.51 19.49 4.99
C CYS A 424 29.14 19.99 4.52
N TYR A 425 28.11 19.81 5.35
CA TYR A 425 26.73 20.12 4.99
C TYR A 425 26.55 21.59 4.60
N ALA A 426 27.18 22.50 5.34
CA ALA A 426 27.17 23.93 5.05
C ALA A 426 27.80 24.24 3.68
N HIS A 427 28.98 23.70 3.39
CA HIS A 427 29.67 23.91 2.12
C HIS A 427 29.03 23.17 0.93
N ALA A 428 28.34 22.06 1.15
CA ALA A 428 27.56 21.37 0.12
C ALA A 428 26.26 22.14 -0.22
N ILE A 429 25.61 22.75 0.78
CA ILE A 429 24.49 23.68 0.58
C ILE A 429 24.96 24.94 -0.14
N GLN A 430 26.08 25.52 0.29
CA GLN A 430 26.67 26.70 -0.34
C GLN A 430 26.94 26.44 -1.82
N ARG A 431 27.61 25.33 -2.15
CA ARG A 431 27.86 24.94 -3.55
C ARG A 431 26.58 24.75 -4.36
N ARG A 432 25.51 24.17 -3.77
CA ARG A 432 24.21 24.04 -4.46
C ARG A 432 23.54 25.39 -4.68
N ARG A 433 23.60 26.29 -3.68
CA ARG A 433 23.13 27.68 -3.80
C ARG A 433 23.89 28.40 -4.92
N GLU A 434 25.21 28.28 -4.94
CA GLU A 434 26.08 28.83 -6.01
C GLU A 434 25.76 28.25 -7.39
N ARG A 435 25.40 26.97 -7.48
CA ARG A 435 25.00 26.33 -8.74
C ARG A 435 23.62 26.78 -9.23
N VAL A 436 22.70 27.13 -8.31
CA VAL A 436 21.34 27.62 -8.61
C VAL A 436 21.34 29.11 -8.99
N LEU A 437 22.41 29.86 -8.68
CA LEU A 437 22.60 31.24 -9.13
C LEU A 437 22.86 31.39 -10.65
N LEU A 438 22.96 30.28 -11.39
CA LEU A 438 23.34 30.22 -12.80
C LEU A 438 22.17 29.73 -13.67
N ASP A 439 21.77 30.50 -14.66
CA ASP A 439 20.67 30.17 -15.58
C ASP A 439 21.09 29.10 -16.61
N PRO A 440 20.44 27.93 -16.68
CA PRO A 440 20.74 26.93 -17.73
C PRO A 440 20.21 27.31 -19.11
N ALA A 441 19.42 28.39 -19.28
CA ALA A 441 18.86 28.82 -20.56
C ALA A 441 19.66 29.92 -21.30
N GLY A 442 20.74 30.44 -20.70
CA GLY A 442 21.62 31.41 -21.34
C GLY A 442 22.77 30.74 -22.08
N VAL A 443 22.51 30.21 -23.29
CA VAL A 443 23.58 29.82 -24.20
C VAL A 443 24.27 31.10 -24.68
N ASP A 444 25.47 31.35 -24.16
CA ASP A 444 26.60 31.89 -24.91
C ASP A 444 27.90 31.51 -24.18
N SER A 445 28.64 30.59 -24.78
CA SER A 445 29.89 30.05 -24.26
C SER A 445 31.02 31.07 -24.44
N SER A 446 31.17 32.03 -23.51
CA SER A 446 32.47 32.69 -23.23
C SER A 446 32.44 33.80 -22.16
N THR A 447 31.31 34.14 -21.54
CA THR A 447 31.29 35.22 -20.54
C THR A 447 30.88 34.70 -19.17
N THR A 448 31.70 34.99 -18.15
CA THR A 448 31.47 34.64 -16.74
C THR A 448 30.04 35.01 -16.32
N PRO A 449 29.23 34.06 -15.83
CA PRO A 449 27.82 34.33 -15.55
C PRO A 449 27.67 35.25 -14.33
N THR A 450 27.17 36.45 -14.56
CA THR A 450 26.84 37.43 -13.51
C THR A 450 25.47 37.13 -12.89
N PRO A 451 25.34 37.20 -11.54
CA PRO A 451 24.06 36.93 -10.87
C PRO A 451 22.97 37.93 -11.29
N ARG A 452 21.76 37.42 -11.56
CA ARG A 452 20.61 38.24 -11.98
C ARG A 452 19.92 38.88 -10.77
N ARG A 453 19.74 40.20 -10.78
CA ARG A 453 18.95 40.89 -9.76
C ARG A 453 17.46 40.55 -9.85
N SER A 454 16.81 40.42 -8.70
CA SER A 454 15.38 40.16 -8.56
C SER A 454 14.81 41.07 -7.46
N GLY A 455 14.30 42.24 -7.86
CA GLY A 455 13.87 43.27 -6.91
C GLY A 455 15.01 43.70 -6.00
N HIS A 456 14.78 43.69 -4.69
CA HIS A 456 15.79 43.98 -3.66
C HIS A 456 16.73 42.81 -3.35
N GLY A 457 16.54 41.66 -3.99
CA GLY A 457 17.38 40.47 -3.81
C GLY A 457 17.99 39.94 -5.11
N TRP A 458 18.40 38.69 -5.08
CA TRP A 458 18.98 37.97 -6.23
C TRP A 458 18.05 36.85 -6.67
N TRP A 459 17.93 36.66 -7.98
CA TRP A 459 17.09 35.60 -8.54
C TRP A 459 17.58 34.24 -8.04
N GLY A 460 16.67 33.41 -7.53
CA GLY A 460 16.98 32.09 -6.99
C GLY A 460 17.54 32.08 -5.57
N HIS A 461 17.77 33.23 -4.94
CA HIS A 461 18.43 33.33 -3.64
C HIS A 461 17.65 34.17 -2.64
N LEU A 462 17.22 33.54 -1.53
CA LEU A 462 16.64 34.25 -0.40
C LEU A 462 17.77 34.83 0.47
N ASP A 463 17.85 36.15 0.58
CA ASP A 463 18.82 36.83 1.44
C ASP A 463 18.49 36.63 2.92
N ASP A 464 19.23 35.72 3.58
CA ASP A 464 19.07 35.29 4.97
C ASP A 464 20.38 35.56 5.72
N ASP A 465 20.36 36.45 6.70
CA ASP A 465 21.54 36.79 7.54
C ASP A 465 21.69 35.86 8.75
N GLY A 466 20.79 34.88 8.91
CA GLY A 466 20.75 33.96 10.04
C GLY A 466 19.59 34.26 10.99
N GLU A 467 19.30 35.53 11.26
CA GLU A 467 18.23 35.96 12.18
C GLU A 467 16.99 36.44 11.42
N THR A 468 17.19 37.08 10.26
CA THR A 468 16.16 37.67 9.41
C THR A 468 16.43 37.42 7.92
N ILE A 469 15.35 37.44 7.13
CA ILE A 469 15.35 37.33 5.67
C ILE A 469 14.81 38.61 5.04
N ALA A 470 15.40 39.06 3.93
CA ALA A 470 14.91 40.23 3.20
C ALA A 470 13.77 39.86 2.21
N CYS A 471 12.72 40.67 2.19
CA CYS A 471 11.70 40.61 1.14
C CYS A 471 12.26 41.18 -0.17
N HIS A 472 12.08 40.47 -1.28
CA HIS A 472 12.56 40.90 -2.58
C HIS A 472 11.68 41.99 -3.22
N GLU A 473 10.44 42.15 -2.75
CA GLU A 473 9.51 43.18 -3.26
C GLU A 473 9.70 44.54 -2.56
N CYS A 474 10.04 44.57 -1.26
CA CYS A 474 10.20 45.82 -0.51
C CYS A 474 11.57 46.04 0.17
N GLY A 475 12.41 45.01 0.26
CA GLY A 475 13.73 45.10 0.90
C GLY A 475 13.70 45.07 2.44
N GLU A 476 12.53 45.12 3.08
CA GLU A 476 12.42 45.00 4.54
C GLU A 476 12.79 43.58 5.01
N ARG A 477 13.33 43.50 6.23
CA ARG A 477 13.83 42.26 6.82
C ARG A 477 12.86 41.69 7.84
N PHE A 478 12.61 40.39 7.79
CA PHE A 478 11.65 39.69 8.63
C PHE A 478 12.22 38.39 9.16
N ARG A 479 11.80 37.93 10.34
CA ARG A 479 12.15 36.58 10.79
C ARG A 479 11.40 35.49 10.00
N ALA A 480 10.24 35.84 9.44
CA ALA A 480 9.46 35.01 8.54
C ALA A 480 8.62 35.89 7.61
N LEU A 481 8.65 35.63 6.30
CA LEU A 481 7.69 36.24 5.37
C LEU A 481 6.37 35.47 5.48
N THR A 482 5.49 36.00 6.33
CA THR A 482 4.18 35.42 6.59
C THR A 482 3.22 35.72 5.44
N ARG A 483 2.11 34.96 5.36
CA ARG A 483 1.02 35.24 4.43
C ARG A 483 0.56 36.71 4.49
N THR A 484 0.42 37.25 5.69
CA THR A 484 -0.04 38.64 5.91
C THR A 484 0.90 39.68 5.31
N HIS A 485 2.20 39.44 5.33
CA HIS A 485 3.17 40.34 4.69
C HIS A 485 3.17 40.15 3.17
N LEU A 486 3.14 38.92 2.67
CA LEU A 486 3.10 38.70 1.22
C LEU A 486 1.83 39.23 0.55
N GLU A 487 0.72 39.28 1.29
CA GLU A 487 -0.53 39.92 0.85
C GLU A 487 -0.42 41.42 0.65
N THR A 488 0.53 42.13 1.31
CA THR A 488 0.78 43.55 1.00
C THR A 488 1.42 43.76 -0.37
N HIS A 489 1.85 42.68 -1.01
CA HIS A 489 2.40 42.66 -2.36
C HIS A 489 1.49 41.89 -3.34
N ASP A 490 0.25 41.55 -2.93
CA ASP A 490 -0.69 40.74 -3.73
C ASP A 490 -0.10 39.39 -4.18
N LEU A 491 0.75 38.78 -3.35
CA LEU A 491 1.41 37.51 -3.66
C LEU A 491 1.10 36.44 -2.62
N THR A 492 0.90 35.20 -3.09
CA THR A 492 1.01 34.02 -2.23
C THR A 492 2.47 33.58 -2.08
N ALA A 493 2.80 32.80 -1.05
CA ALA A 493 4.15 32.25 -0.86
C ALA A 493 4.66 31.42 -2.05
N ARG A 494 3.76 30.76 -2.79
CA ARG A 494 4.11 30.00 -3.99
C ARG A 494 4.45 30.91 -5.16
N GLU A 495 3.62 31.94 -5.37
CA GLU A 495 3.79 32.93 -6.44
C GLU A 495 5.02 33.79 -6.20
N TYR A 496 5.24 34.25 -4.96
CA TYR A 496 6.45 34.96 -4.55
C TYR A 496 7.72 34.16 -4.89
N LYS A 497 7.75 32.87 -4.53
CA LYS A 497 8.88 31.99 -4.85
C LYS A 497 9.08 31.80 -6.34
N GLN A 498 7.99 31.57 -7.08
CA GLN A 498 8.05 31.40 -8.53
C GLN A 498 8.54 32.69 -9.22
N ARG A 499 8.04 33.84 -8.77
CA ARG A 499 8.38 35.17 -9.29
C ARG A 499 9.82 35.55 -9.05
N HIS A 500 10.45 35.06 -7.99
CA HIS A 500 11.86 35.35 -7.67
C HIS A 500 12.81 34.18 -7.92
N GLY A 501 12.33 33.11 -8.58
CA GLY A 501 13.13 31.92 -8.88
C GLY A 501 13.52 31.08 -7.65
N ILE A 502 12.96 31.35 -6.48
CA ILE A 502 13.27 30.63 -5.25
C ILE A 502 12.64 29.23 -5.32
N GLU A 503 13.43 28.19 -5.03
CA GLU A 503 12.94 26.81 -5.05
C GLU A 503 11.75 26.63 -4.10
N GLN A 504 10.70 25.94 -4.56
CA GLN A 504 9.44 25.81 -3.82
C GLN A 504 9.60 25.16 -2.42
N ARG A 505 10.61 24.30 -2.25
CA ARG A 505 10.95 23.62 -1.00
C ARG A 505 11.61 24.52 0.06
N ILE A 506 12.13 25.69 -0.31
CA ILE A 506 12.79 26.61 0.64
C ILE A 506 11.73 27.29 1.50
N GLY A 507 11.84 27.22 2.82
CA GLY A 507 10.93 27.94 3.73
C GLY A 507 11.21 29.45 3.69
N LEU A 508 10.18 30.28 3.69
CA LEU A 508 10.33 31.74 3.81
C LEU A 508 10.45 32.17 5.27
N VAL A 509 11.39 31.56 5.99
CA VAL A 509 11.69 31.80 7.40
C VAL A 509 13.20 31.84 7.59
N SER A 510 13.67 32.63 8.55
CA SER A 510 15.08 32.75 8.87
C SER A 510 15.68 31.43 9.37
N THR A 511 17.01 31.34 9.29
CA THR A 511 17.75 30.16 9.78
C THR A 511 17.49 29.91 11.27
N GLU A 512 17.47 30.93 12.12
CA GLU A 512 17.18 30.83 13.55
C GLU A 512 15.81 30.16 13.83
N ILE A 513 14.75 30.60 13.13
CA ILE A 513 13.40 30.03 13.32
C ILE A 513 13.34 28.58 12.86
N ARG A 514 13.97 28.29 11.71
CA ARG A 514 14.04 26.93 11.15
C ARG A 514 14.78 25.99 12.09
N GLU A 515 15.89 26.43 12.69
CA GLU A 515 16.66 25.67 13.68
C GLU A 515 15.89 25.48 14.99
N ARG A 516 15.19 26.51 15.49
CA ARG A 516 14.35 26.42 16.69
C ARG A 516 13.18 25.44 16.50
N GLN A 517 12.52 25.45 15.33
CA GLN A 517 11.46 24.48 14.99
C GLN A 517 12.03 23.06 14.91
N GLN A 518 13.21 22.91 14.30
CA GLN A 518 13.90 21.62 14.24
C GLN A 518 14.29 21.11 15.63
N HIS A 519 14.74 22.00 16.51
CA HIS A 519 15.06 21.71 17.90
C HIS A 519 13.80 21.31 18.69
N GLN A 520 12.68 22.02 18.53
CA GLN A 520 11.40 21.67 19.19
C GLN A 520 10.87 20.30 18.75
N VAL A 521 11.03 19.94 17.47
CA VAL A 521 10.73 18.59 16.98
C VAL A 521 11.68 17.56 17.59
N ALA A 522 12.97 17.89 17.73
CA ALA A 522 13.97 17.02 18.34
C ALA A 522 13.80 16.85 19.87
N THR A 523 13.23 17.84 20.56
CA THR A 523 13.01 17.81 22.02
C THR A 523 11.60 17.38 22.42
N ASN A 524 10.68 17.19 21.48
CA ASN A 524 9.34 16.70 21.76
C ASN A 524 9.41 15.24 22.29
N PRO A 525 8.89 14.94 23.50
CA PRO A 525 9.04 13.64 24.12
C PRO A 525 8.53 12.45 23.28
N ARG A 526 7.51 12.65 22.44
CA ARG A 526 6.98 11.59 21.55
C ARG A 526 7.86 11.31 20.33
N THR A 527 8.74 12.24 19.97
CA THR A 527 9.63 12.13 18.80
C THR A 527 11.08 11.96 19.21
N SER A 528 11.46 12.40 20.42
CA SER A 528 12.85 12.41 20.93
C SER A 528 13.37 11.08 21.47
N GLU A 529 12.50 10.12 21.80
CA GLU A 529 12.92 8.76 22.19
C GLU A 529 13.53 7.97 21.02
N LEU A 530 13.09 8.24 19.78
CA LEU A 530 13.58 7.55 18.58
C LEU A 530 14.97 8.03 18.09
N PHE A 531 15.48 9.16 18.62
CA PHE A 531 16.69 9.83 18.11
C PHE A 531 17.79 10.09 19.15
N ARG A 532 17.61 9.74 20.44
CA ARG A 532 18.69 9.89 21.42
C ARG A 532 19.72 8.77 21.28
N ARG A 533 21.00 9.15 21.21
CA ARG A 533 22.13 8.23 21.41
C ARG A 533 22.05 7.66 22.83
N ASN A 534 22.03 6.35 22.98
CA ASN A 534 22.29 5.71 24.27
C ASN A 534 23.77 5.96 24.63
N PRO A 535 24.09 6.72 25.69
CA PRO A 535 25.47 7.02 26.08
C PRO A 535 26.25 5.77 26.51
N ASN A 536 25.55 4.67 26.81
CA ASN A 536 26.13 3.38 27.19
C ASN A 536 26.18 2.37 26.03
N ALA A 537 25.83 2.76 24.80
CA ALA A 537 25.97 1.87 23.64
C ALA A 537 27.45 1.65 23.31
N PRO A 538 27.91 0.39 23.15
CA PRO A 538 29.31 0.09 22.84
C PRO A 538 29.74 0.76 21.54
N ARG A 539 30.93 1.36 21.54
CA ARG A 539 31.54 1.87 20.30
C ARG A 539 32.22 0.71 19.59
N LEU A 540 32.40 0.83 18.28
CA LEU A 540 33.17 -0.15 17.50
C LEU A 540 34.59 -0.36 18.07
N THR A 541 35.19 0.70 18.64
CA THR A 541 36.49 0.66 19.33
C THR A 541 36.49 -0.05 20.67
N ASP A 542 35.31 -0.28 21.25
CA ASP A 542 35.14 -0.84 22.59
C ASP A 542 34.77 -2.34 22.54
N LEU A 543 34.60 -2.89 21.33
CA LEU A 543 34.33 -4.32 21.11
C LEU A 543 35.59 -5.15 21.35
N PRO A 544 35.50 -6.32 22.03
CA PRO A 544 36.64 -7.21 22.25
C PRO A 544 37.32 -7.59 20.92
N SER A 545 38.65 -7.56 20.89
CA SER A 545 39.44 -7.92 19.69
C SER A 545 39.14 -9.32 19.14
N ALA A 546 38.58 -10.22 19.94
CA ALA A 546 38.13 -11.54 19.51
C ALA A 546 36.98 -11.50 18.48
N LEU A 547 36.12 -10.47 18.49
CA LEU A 547 35.08 -10.26 17.45
C LEU A 547 35.64 -9.62 16.17
N LEU A 548 36.85 -9.05 16.24
CA LEU A 548 37.56 -8.45 15.10
C LEU A 548 38.58 -9.41 14.48
N ASN A 549 38.94 -10.48 15.19
CA ASN A 549 40.01 -11.42 14.84
C ASN A 549 39.52 -12.81 14.40
N ASP A 550 38.24 -13.02 14.11
CA ASP A 550 37.77 -14.29 13.50
C ASP A 550 38.11 -14.32 11.99
N GLN A 551 39.38 -14.04 11.66
CA GLN A 551 39.97 -14.13 10.32
C GLN A 551 40.40 -15.57 9.97
N SER A 552 39.93 -16.56 10.71
CA SER A 552 40.33 -17.95 10.50
C SER A 552 39.27 -18.92 11.00
N ARG A 553 38.20 -19.09 10.22
CA ARG A 553 37.50 -20.36 10.06
C ARG A 553 36.71 -20.42 8.77
#